data_AF-A0A3C0SU40-F1
#
_entry.id   AF-A0A3C0SU40-F1
#
_cell.length_a   1.000
_cell.length_b   1.000
_cell.length_c   1.000
_cell.angle_alpha   90.00
_cell.angle_beta   90.00
_cell.angle_gamma   90.00
#
_symmetry.space_group_name_H-M   'P 1'
#
loop_
_entity.id
_entity.type
_entity.pdbx_description
1 polymer ?
#
loop_
_entity_poly.entity_id
_entity_poly.type
_entity_poly.pdbx_seq_one_letter_code
_entity_poly.pdbx_strand_id
1 'polypeptide(L)' 'VDKMAFENYAVIFLTEQLAQHLDETIERYNKKLIPAIILIPSNQGTLNIGKQKISDYVEKAVGVNIL' A
#
# COMPACT_ATOMS: atom_id res chain seq x y z
N VAL A 1 7.74 -8.46 5.35
CA VAL A 1 7.99 -7.02 5.10
C VAL A 1 9.09 -6.51 6.02
N ASP A 2 8.97 -6.68 7.34
CA ASP A 2 9.93 -6.16 8.32
C ASP A 2 11.39 -6.61 8.07
N LYS A 3 11.61 -7.87 7.72
CA LYS A 3 12.93 -8.37 7.33
C LYS A 3 13.50 -7.64 6.09
N MET A 4 12.69 -7.47 5.05
CA MET A 4 13.10 -6.76 3.82
C MET A 4 13.36 -5.27 4.10
N ALA A 5 12.57 -4.66 4.99
CA ALA A 5 12.82 -3.30 5.45
C ALA A 5 14.14 -3.19 6.23
N PHE A 6 14.45 -4.16 7.09
CA PHE A 6 15.73 -4.25 7.80
C PHE A 6 16.91 -4.45 6.84
N GLU A 7 16.70 -5.21 5.77
CA GLU A 7 17.68 -5.42 4.68
C GLU A 7 17.76 -4.22 3.70
N ASN A 8 17.14 -3.08 4.01
CA ASN A 8 17.18 -1.83 3.24
C ASN A 8 16.68 -1.96 1.79
N TYR A 9 15.65 -2.76 1.56
CA TYR A 9 14.98 -2.79 0.26
C TYR A 9 14.36 -1.42 -0.03
N ALA A 10 14.60 -0.87 -1.22
CA ALA A 10 14.03 0.42 -1.61
C ALA A 10 12.52 0.32 -1.91
N VAL A 11 12.11 -0.74 -2.61
CA VAL A 11 10.74 -0.97 -3.07
C VAL A 11 10.35 -2.41 -2.77
N ILE A 12 9.15 -2.60 -2.24
CA ILE A 12 8.54 -3.92 -2.00
C ILE A 12 7.22 -3.97 -2.76
N PHE A 13 7.14 -4.85 -3.75
CA PHE A 13 5.88 -5.15 -4.43
C PHE A 13 5.11 -6.20 -3.63
N LEU A 14 3.84 -5.91 -3.36
CA LEU A 14 2.97 -6.77 -2.58
C LEU A 14 1.66 -7.01 -3.33
N THR A 15 1.19 -8.24 -3.40
CA THR A 15 -0.13 -8.51 -3.98
C THR A 15 -1.23 -7.97 -3.07
N GLU A 16 -2.32 -7.48 -3.66
CA GLU A 16 -3.47 -6.98 -2.89
C GLU A 16 -4.08 -8.04 -1.96
N GLN A 17 -4.05 -9.31 -2.38
CA GLN A 17 -4.52 -10.46 -1.60
C GLN A 17 -3.71 -10.68 -0.32
N LEU A 18 -2.43 -10.31 -0.31
CA LEU A 18 -1.60 -10.36 0.88
C LEU A 18 -1.71 -9.05 1.68
N ALA A 19 -1.90 -7.93 0.99
CA ALA A 19 -2.02 -6.61 1.59
C ALA A 19 -3.20 -6.49 2.57
N GLN A 20 -4.35 -7.11 2.26
CA GLN A 20 -5.53 -7.13 3.15
C GLN A 20 -5.25 -7.71 4.55
N HIS A 21 -4.18 -8.49 4.70
CA HIS A 21 -3.81 -9.10 5.99
C HIS A 21 -2.68 -8.33 6.70
N LEU A 22 -2.14 -7.28 6.07
CA LEU A 22 -0.94 -6.57 6.51
C LEU A 22 -1.15 -5.06 6.64
N ASP A 23 -2.39 -4.59 6.82
CA ASP A 23 -2.72 -3.16 6.82
C ASP A 23 -1.91 -2.35 7.85
N GLU A 24 -1.77 -2.83 9.08
CA GLU A 24 -0.95 -2.16 10.11
C GLU A 24 0.53 -2.04 9.71
N THR A 25 1.06 -3.06 9.03
CA THR A 25 2.45 -3.08 8.57
C THR A 25 2.62 -2.07 7.44
N ILE A 26 1.69 -2.04 6.49
CA ILE A 26 1.71 -1.11 5.37
C ILE A 26 1.62 0.34 5.87
N GLU A 27 0.69 0.63 6.80
CA GLU A 27 0.55 1.99 7.33
C GLU A 27 1.81 2.46 8.07
N ARG A 28 2.47 1.56 8.81
CA ARG A 28 3.73 1.84 9.51
C ARG A 28 4.83 2.31 8.55
N TYR A 29 4.92 1.69 7.38
CA TYR A 29 5.92 2.03 6.36
C TYR A 29 5.48 3.16 5.43
N ASN A 30 4.18 3.43 5.27
CA ASN A 30 3.69 4.62 4.55
C ASN A 30 4.14 5.95 5.20
N LYS A 31 4.45 5.94 6.50
CA LYS A 31 5.00 7.10 7.23
C LYS A 31 6.52 7.21 7.12
N LYS A 32 7.18 6.29 6.41
CA LYS A 32 8.64 6.23 6.22
C LYS A 32 8.98 6.41 4.74
N LEU A 33 10.19 6.89 4.47
CA LEU A 33 10.68 7.03 3.09
C LEU A 33 10.99 5.67 2.44
N ILE A 34 11.53 4.74 3.23
CA ILE A 34 11.97 3.41 2.77
C ILE A 34 11.51 2.35 3.78
N PRO A 35 11.03 1.18 3.31
CA PRO A 35 10.71 0.81 1.93
C PRO A 35 9.41 1.44 1.39
N ALA A 36 9.36 1.73 0.09
CA ALA A 36 8.11 2.04 -0.61
C ALA A 36 7.34 0.74 -0.91
N ILE A 37 6.13 0.60 -0.37
CA ILE A 37 5.29 -0.58 -0.59
C ILE A 37 4.30 -0.29 -1.72
N ILE A 38 4.39 -1.06 -2.81
CA ILE A 38 3.54 -0.89 -3.99
C ILE A 38 2.62 -2.10 -4.12
N LEU A 39 1.31 -1.86 -4.14
CA LEU A 39 0.30 -2.90 -4.30
C LEU A 39 0.15 -3.27 -5.78
N ILE A 40 0.17 -4.58 -6.07
CA ILE A 40 -0.03 -5.13 -7.41
C ILE A 40 -1.17 -6.16 -7.42
N PRO A 41 -1.88 -6.36 -8.54
CA PRO A 41 -2.84 -7.45 -8.65
C PRO A 41 -2.13 -8.80 -8.62
N SER A 42 -2.88 -9.86 -8.31
CA SER A 42 -2.42 -11.24 -8.54
C SER A 42 -3.02 -11.80 -9.84
N ASN A 43 -2.68 -13.05 -10.17
CA ASN A 43 -3.32 -13.79 -11.26
C ASN A 43 -4.83 -14.04 -11.03
N GLN A 44 -5.33 -13.87 -9.80
CA GLN A 44 -6.76 -13.93 -9.48
C GLN A 44 -7.46 -12.57 -9.64
N GLY A 45 -6.74 -11.53 -10.04
CA GLY A 45 -7.26 -10.17 -10.24
C GLY A 45 -6.90 -9.21 -9.10
N THR A 46 -7.61 -8.09 -9.07
CA THR A 46 -7.45 -6.98 -8.11
C THR A 46 -8.59 -7.00 -7.09
N LEU A 47 -8.27 -6.69 -5.84
CA LEU A 47 -9.22 -6.38 -4.78
C LEU A 47 -9.55 -4.88 -4.71
N ASN A 48 -9.00 -4.08 -5.64
CA ASN A 48 -9.10 -2.62 -5.73
C ASN A 48 -8.61 -1.85 -4.49
N ILE A 49 -7.85 -2.50 -3.59
CA ILE A 49 -7.34 -1.92 -2.34
C ILE A 49 -6.45 -0.71 -2.64
N GLY A 50 -5.57 -0.81 -3.65
CA GLY A 50 -4.69 0.30 -4.03
C GLY A 50 -5.47 1.52 -4.50
N LYS A 51 -6.48 1.32 -5.36
CA LYS A 51 -7.33 2.40 -5.87
C LYS A 51 -8.15 3.06 -4.75
N GLN A 52 -8.73 2.24 -3.87
CA GLN A 52 -9.52 2.74 -2.75
C GLN A 52 -8.66 3.60 -1.82
N LYS A 53 -7.46 3.14 -1.46
CA LYS A 53 -6.52 3.94 -0.64
C LYS A 53 -6.18 5.29 -1.28
N ILE A 54 -6.02 5.34 -2.61
CA ILE A 54 -5.78 6.61 -3.31
C ILE A 54 -6.99 7.54 -3.17
N SER A 55 -8.21 7.03 -3.40
CA SER A 55 -9.44 7.82 -3.23
C SER A 55 -9.58 8.33 -1.79
N ASP A 56 -9.35 7.47 -0.79
CA ASP A 56 -9.42 7.82 0.63
C ASP A 56 -8.39 8.91 1.00
N TYR A 57 -7.16 8.81 0.48
CA TYR A 57 -6.13 9.83 0.71
C TYR A 57 -6.47 11.16 0.07
N VAL A 58 -7.06 11.12 -1.12
CA VAL A 58 -7.51 12.32 -1.84
C VAL A 58 -8.68 12.98 -1.09
N GLU A 59 -9.68 12.21 -0.67
CA GLU A 59 -10.79 12.72 0.12
C GLU A 59 -10.30 13.33 1.43
N LYS A 60 -9.36 12.67 2.13
CA LYS A 60 -8.77 13.19 3.36
C LYS A 60 -7.97 14.48 3.16
N ALA A 61 -7.29 14.63 2.02
CA ALA A 61 -6.44 15.79 1.74
C ALA A 61 -7.22 16.98 1.18
N VAL A 62 -8.26 16.73 0.36
CA VAL A 62 -8.97 17.76 -0.41
C VAL A 62 -10.39 18.02 0.15
N GLY A 63 -10.96 17.06 0.91
CA GLY A 63 -12.30 17.16 1.50
C GLY A 63 -13.45 16.83 0.55
N VAL A 64 -13.14 16.46 -0.70
CA VAL A 64 -14.11 16.08 -1.74
C VAL A 64 -13.54 14.95 -2.59
N ASN A 65 -14.39 14.05 -3.06
CA ASN A 65 -13.98 13.04 -4.03
C ASN A 65 -13.78 13.71 -5.41
N ILE A 66 -12.58 13.61 -5.97
CA ILE A 66 -12.20 14.18 -7.28
C ILE A 66 -11.73 13.11 -8.29
N LEU A 67 -11.88 11.82 -7.95
CA LEU A 67 -11.44 10.68 -8.76
C LEU A 67 -12.62 9.81 -9.23
#